data_AF-A0A3E3I7B8-F1
#
_entry.id   AF-A0A3E3I7B8-F1
#
_cell.length_a   1.000
_cell.length_b   1.000
_cell.length_c   1.000
_cell.angle_alpha   90.00
_cell.angle_beta   90.00
_cell.angle_gamma   90.00
#
_symmetry.space_group_name_H-M   'P 1'
#
loop_
_entity.id
_entity.type
_entity.pdbx_description
1 polymer ?
#
loop_
_entity_poly.entity_id
_entity_poly.type
_entity_poly.pdbx_seq_one_letter_code
_entity_poly.pdbx_strand_id
1 'polypeptide(L)' 'MNGEKESIIIKLKENGCRITKQRKMILDIILEDRCSSCKEIYARVVKLDQSIGMATVYRLVKELENIGVLSREIVYK' A
#
# COMPACT_ATOMS: atom_id res chain seq x y z
N MET A 1 -1.50 -6.20 15.92
CA MET A 1 -0.66 -6.84 14.89
C MET A 1 0.49 -5.91 14.49
N ASN A 2 1.42 -5.61 15.39
CA ASN A 2 2.54 -4.70 15.08
C ASN A 2 3.70 -5.39 14.34
N GLY A 3 3.83 -6.72 14.48
CA GLY A 3 4.93 -7.48 13.87
C GLY A 3 4.85 -7.60 12.35
N GLU A 4 3.65 -7.81 11.79
CA GLU A 4 3.48 -7.95 10.34
C GLU A 4 3.79 -6.65 9.59
N LYS A 5 3.25 -5.52 10.06
CA LYS A 5 3.53 -4.21 9.48
C LYS A 5 5.02 -3.89 9.49
N GLU A 6 5.72 -4.16 10.60
CA GLU A 6 7.15 -3.90 10.70
C GLU A 6 7.94 -4.80 9.73
N SER A 7 7.57 -6.08 9.61
CA SER A 7 8.18 -6.99 8.64
C SER A 7 8.02 -6.50 7.19
N ILE A 8 6.83 -6.02 6.81
CA ILE A 8 6.57 -5.45 5.49
C ILE A 8 7.42 -4.20 5.27
N ILE A 9 7.51 -3.32 6.27
CA ILE A 9 8.33 -2.10 6.20
C ILE A 9 9.81 -2.45 6.01
N ILE A 10 10.33 -3.48 6.70
CA ILE A 10 11.70 -3.96 6.54
C ILE A 10 11.92 -4.44 5.10
N LYS A 11 11.07 -5.33 4.59
CA LYS A 11 11.17 -5.83 3.21
C LYS A 11 11.12 -4.72 2.17
N LEU A 12 10.25 -3.73 2.34
CA LEU A 12 10.18 -2.58 1.44
C LEU A 12 11.48 -1.76 1.46
N LYS A 13 12.06 -1.53 2.65
CA LYS A 13 13.35 -0.82 2.78
C LYS A 13 14.49 -1.59 2.12
N GLU A 14 14.55 -2.90 2.31
CA GLU A 14 15.54 -3.79 1.68
C GLU A 14 15.45 -3.74 0.14
N ASN A 15 14.25 -3.50 -0.40
CA ASN A 15 14.01 -3.31 -1.83
C ASN A 15 14.17 -1.85 -2.29
N GLY A 16 14.78 -0.98 -1.49
CA GLY A 16 15.05 0.42 -1.85
C GLY A 16 13.82 1.35 -1.81
N CYS A 17 12.68 0.87 -1.32
CA CYS A 17 11.48 1.71 -1.18
C CYS A 17 11.60 2.61 0.07
N ARG A 18 11.76 3.93 -0.16
CA ARG A 18 11.74 4.93 0.92
C ARG A 18 10.38 4.96 1.64
N ILE A 19 10.36 4.73 2.95
CA ILE A 19 9.11 4.72 3.73
C ILE A 19 8.80 6.11 4.30
N THR A 20 8.07 6.93 3.54
CA THR A 20 7.58 8.25 3.96
C THR A 20 6.34 8.14 4.85
N LYS A 21 5.93 9.25 5.51
CA LYS A 21 4.69 9.31 6.29
C LYS A 21 3.46 8.92 5.46
N GLN A 22 3.38 9.41 4.22
CA GLN A 22 2.30 9.08 3.29
C GLN A 22 2.26 7.57 2.96
N ARG A 23 3.43 6.96 2.68
CA ARG A 23 3.51 5.51 2.41
C ARG A 23 3.11 4.66 3.62
N LYS A 24 3.46 5.10 4.84
CA LYS A 24 2.99 4.45 6.07
C LYS A 24 1.47 4.50 6.19
N MET A 25 0.86 5.67 5.94
CA MET A 25 -0.59 5.83 5.98
C MET A 25 -1.31 4.94 4.96
N ILE A 26 -0.81 4.86 3.73
CA ILE A 26 -1.39 3.98 2.71
C ILE A 26 -1.27 2.50 3.15
N LEU A 27 -0.11 2.10 3.69
CA LEU A 27 0.10 0.75 4.21
C LEU A 27 -0.85 0.43 5.36
N ASP A 28 -1.08 1.39 6.27
CA ASP A 28 -2.04 1.24 7.36
C ASP A 28 -3.45 0.96 6.85
N ILE A 29 -3.91 1.74 5.86
CA ILE A 29 -5.22 1.50 5.23
C ILE A 29 -5.32 0.12 4.57
N ILE A 30 -4.25 -0.34 3.92
CA ILE A 30 -4.20 -1.67 3.28
C ILE A 30 -4.26 -2.80 4.32
N LEU A 31 -3.65 -2.62 5.48
CA LEU A 31 -3.59 -3.65 6.52
C LEU A 31 -4.81 -3.64 7.44
N GLU A 32 -5.43 -2.48 7.67
CA GLU A 32 -6.62 -2.34 8.51
C GLU A 32 -7.89 -2.79 7.80
N ASP A 33 -7.97 -2.58 6.50
CA ASP A 33 -9.17 -2.86 5.74
C ASP A 33 -8.90 -3.78 4.56
N ARG A 34 -9.82 -4.70 4.29
CA ARG A 34 -9.77 -5.59 3.12
C ARG A 34 -10.15 -4.79 1.88
N CYS A 35 -9.31 -3.83 1.50
CA CYS A 35 -9.47 -3.09 0.26
C CYS A 35 -9.26 -4.04 -0.92
N SER A 36 -10.23 -4.07 -1.83
CA SER A 36 -10.24 -4.95 -3.00
C SER A 36 -9.58 -4.31 -4.22
N SER A 37 -9.31 -3.00 -4.18
CA SER A 37 -8.74 -2.28 -5.31
C SER A 37 -7.94 -1.03 -4.91
N CYS A 38 -7.04 -0.60 -5.79
CA CYS A 38 -6.33 0.67 -5.64
C CYS A 38 -7.28 1.87 -5.53
N LYS A 39 -8.45 1.82 -6.21
CA LYS A 39 -9.44 2.90 -6.19
C LYS A 39 -10.05 3.07 -4.79
N GLU A 40 -10.33 1.97 -4.10
CA GLU A 40 -10.80 1.99 -2.71
C GLU A 40 -9.75 2.53 -1.75
N ILE A 41 -8.50 2.09 -1.92
CA ILE A 41 -7.37 2.59 -1.13
C ILE A 41 -7.28 4.11 -1.29
N TYR A 42 -7.27 4.61 -2.53
CA TYR A 42 -7.21 6.04 -2.82
C TYR A 42 -8.40 6.81 -2.23
N ALA A 43 -9.62 6.32 -2.41
CA ALA A 43 -10.83 6.96 -1.89
C ALA A 43 -10.83 7.12 -0.36
N ARG A 44 -10.07 6.29 0.37
CA ARG A 44 -9.88 6.41 1.82
C ARG A 44 -8.72 7.32 2.17
N VAL A 45 -7.57 7.11 1.53
CA VAL A 45 -6.36 7.89 1.79
C VAL A 45 -6.61 9.39 1.57
N VAL A 46 -7.32 9.76 0.50
CA VAL A 46 -7.61 11.17 0.17
C VAL A 46 -8.50 11.86 1.22
N LYS A 47 -9.29 11.10 2.00
CA LYS A 47 -10.07 11.65 3.12
C LYS A 47 -9.20 12.02 4.31
N LEU A 48 -8.02 11.39 4.45
CA LEU A 48 -7.06 11.64 5.52
C LEU A 48 -5.97 12.63 5.09
N ASP A 49 -5.50 12.53 3.85
CA ASP A 49 -4.46 13.39 3.27
C ASP A 49 -4.73 13.62 1.77
N GLN A 50 -5.25 14.81 1.45
CA GLN A 50 -5.59 15.21 0.09
C GLN A 50 -4.37 15.43 -0.82
N SER A 51 -3.16 15.50 -0.25
CA SER A 51 -1.92 15.63 -1.03
C SER A 51 -1.48 14.31 -1.68
N ILE A 52 -2.06 13.19 -1.26
CA ILE A 52 -1.72 11.88 -1.80
C ILE A 52 -2.50 11.64 -3.09
N GLY A 53 -1.80 11.65 -4.22
CA GLY A 53 -2.38 11.29 -5.52
C GLY A 53 -2.47 9.78 -5.76
N MET A 54 -3.33 9.40 -6.69
CA MET A 54 -3.55 8.01 -7.13
C MET A 54 -2.25 7.31 -7.57
N ALA A 55 -1.34 8.03 -8.21
CA ALA A 55 -0.03 7.48 -8.63
C ALA A 55 0.84 7.03 -7.45
N THR A 56 0.70 7.66 -6.27
CA THR A 56 1.42 7.25 -5.06
C THR A 56 0.85 5.95 -4.50
N VAL A 57 -0.47 5.77 -4.54
CA VAL A 57 -1.14 4.51 -4.18
C VAL A 57 -0.66 3.39 -5.09
N TYR A 58 -0.73 3.58 -6.41
CA TYR A 58 -0.28 2.56 -7.37
C TYR A 58 1.18 2.18 -7.18
N ARG A 59 2.08 3.16 -7.00
CA ARG A 59 3.50 2.87 -6.76
C ARG A 59 3.69 2.02 -5.52
N LEU A 60 3.03 2.34 -4.40
CA LEU A 60 3.18 1.54 -3.19
C LEU A 60 2.61 0.13 -3.36
N VAL A 61 1.43 -0.01 -3.96
CA VAL A 61 0.83 -1.32 -4.25
C VAL A 61 1.78 -2.14 -5.14
N LYS A 62 2.40 -1.51 -6.15
CA LYS A 62 3.37 -2.17 -7.00
C LYS A 62 4.61 -2.65 -6.24
N GLU A 63 5.14 -1.85 -5.31
CA GLU A 63 6.25 -2.29 -4.46
C GLU A 63 5.84 -3.47 -3.58
N LEU A 64 4.63 -3.44 -3.01
CA LEU A 64 4.09 -4.54 -2.21
C LEU A 64 3.91 -5.83 -3.04
N GLU A 65 3.50 -5.73 -4.30
CA GLU A 65 3.48 -6.85 -5.25
C GLU A 65 4.88 -7.38 -5.51
N ASN A 66 5.86 -6.50 -5.77
CA ASN A 66 7.23 -6.89 -6.07
C ASN A 66 7.89 -7.66 -4.91
N ILE A 67 7.57 -7.31 -3.66
CA ILE A 67 8.07 -8.02 -2.47
C ILE A 67 7.20 -9.21 -2.04
N GLY A 68 6.19 -9.57 -2.85
CA GLY A 68 5.32 -10.72 -2.63
C GLY A 68 4.33 -10.57 -1.47
N VAL A 69 4.06 -9.34 -1.02
CA VAL A 69 3.06 -9.07 0.04
C VAL A 69 1.65 -9.02 -0.53
N LEU A 70 1.49 -8.54 -1.77
CA LEU A 70 0.23 -8.54 -2.48
C LEU A 70 0.34 -9.38 -3.75
N SER A 71 -0.75 -10.03 -4.12
CA SER A 71 -0.94 -10.65 -5.43
C SER A 71 -2.08 -9.94 -6.15
N ARG A 72 -1.92 -9.73 -7.46
CA ARG A 72 -2.96 -9.17 -8.31
C ARG A 72 -3.61 -10.28 -9.10
N GLU A 73 -4.91 -10.46 -8.91
CA GLU A 73 -5.70 -11.31 -9.80
C GLU A 73 -6.36 -10.43 -10.86
N ILE A 74 -6.07 -10.71 -12.13
CA ILE A 74 -6.81 -10.12 -13.24
C ILE A 74 -8.00 -11.04 -13.50
N VAL A 75 -9.19 -10.61 -13.11
CA VAL A 75 -10.43 -11.34 -13.40
C VAL A 75 -10.96 -10.81 -14.73
N TYR A 76 -10.81 -11.60 -15.79
CA TYR A 76 -11.51 -11.40 -17.06
C TYR A 76 -12.74 -12.31 -17.07
N LYS A 77 -13.93 -11.75 -17.33
CA LYS A 77 -15.19 -12.50 -17.46
C LYS A 77 -15.78 -12.27 -18.84
#